data_AF-A0A930UL10-F1
#
_entry.id   AF-A0A930UL10-F1
#
_cell.length_a   1.000
_cell.length_b   1.000
_cell.length_c   1.000
_cell.angle_alpha   90.00
_cell.angle_beta   90.00
_cell.angle_gamma   90.00
#
_symmetry.space_group_name_H-M   'P 1'
#
loop_
_entity.id
_entity.type
_entity.pdbx_description
1 polymer ?
#
loop_
_entity_poly.entity_id
_entity_poly.type
_entity_poly.pdbx_seq_one_letter_code
_entity_poly.pdbx_strand_id
1 'polypeptide(L)'
;MEGQKNLAQLGRDFGVSATSIANYLKIRGVRQSGRSGSLKLTEEQITEVCRRYVEEQETAAQLGRDFGVSENTIASYLKNRGVKRPGKIGGRPKLTEEQIAEVCRRYVEEDESQPQLAKAFGVSADTIARCLKNRGVKRLGKSPRLKLKAEQIAEICSRYISGAHIGELARAFGVSENTIARYLKISGVELSERPTLNEQQVAEMCRRYEAGDSLDRLAKSYGISLNKIKHRLKTAGTKLRGRIERFSRWLKRDEWMEICRRYQEGEDIDQLAEYFKVNPRTIKRHLKAGSVMLREADRDEAGTA
;
A
#
# COMPACT_ATOMS: atom_id res chain seq x y z
N MET A 1 -49.45 23.97 -51.36
CA MET A 1 -48.30 23.68 -50.47
C MET A 1 -48.86 23.12 -49.17
N GLU A 2 -49.08 21.80 -49.12
CA GLU A 2 -49.60 21.15 -47.92
C GLU A 2 -48.53 21.12 -46.82
N GLY A 3 -48.86 21.73 -45.67
CA GLY A 3 -47.98 21.76 -44.51
C GLY A 3 -47.65 20.35 -44.01
N GLN A 4 -46.39 20.12 -43.66
CA GLN A 4 -45.92 18.84 -43.13
C GLN A 4 -46.74 18.44 -41.88
N LYS A 5 -47.59 17.43 -42.01
CA LYS A 5 -48.36 16.87 -40.89
C LYS A 5 -47.43 16.07 -39.97
N ASN A 6 -47.48 16.34 -38.67
CA ASN A 6 -46.71 15.58 -37.69
C ASN A 6 -47.35 14.20 -37.41
N LEU A 7 -46.59 13.29 -36.79
CA LEU A 7 -47.03 11.91 -36.52
C LEU A 7 -48.31 11.80 -35.66
N ALA A 8 -48.54 12.78 -34.79
CA ALA A 8 -49.75 12.83 -33.97
C ALA A 8 -50.99 13.26 -34.77
N GLN A 9 -50.81 14.18 -35.73
CA GLN A 9 -51.85 14.57 -36.66
C GLN A 9 -52.20 13.42 -37.61
N LEU A 10 -51.20 12.75 -38.17
CA LEU A 10 -51.40 11.55 -38.98
C LEU A 10 -52.10 10.45 -38.16
N GLY A 11 -51.74 10.26 -36.90
CA GLY A 11 -52.43 9.30 -36.03
C GLY A 11 -53.92 9.59 -35.86
N ARG A 12 -54.29 10.86 -35.66
CA ARG A 12 -55.70 11.28 -35.58
C ARG A 12 -56.44 11.09 -36.90
N ASP A 13 -55.83 11.49 -38.01
CA ASP A 13 -56.44 11.42 -39.34
C ASP A 13 -56.70 9.95 -39.77
N PHE A 14 -55.83 9.02 -39.37
CA PHE A 14 -55.94 7.59 -39.70
C PHE A 14 -56.51 6.72 -38.57
N GLY A 15 -56.95 7.31 -37.46
CA GLY A 15 -57.54 6.57 -36.32
C GLY A 15 -56.59 5.59 -35.63
N VAL A 16 -55.27 5.82 -35.73
CA VAL A 16 -54.23 4.93 -35.18
C VAL A 16 -53.27 5.71 -34.29
N SER A 17 -52.62 5.02 -33.35
CA SER A 17 -51.65 5.70 -32.49
C SER A 17 -50.49 6.30 -33.30
N ALA A 18 -49.97 7.45 -32.87
CA ALA A 18 -48.78 8.07 -33.48
C ALA A 18 -47.57 7.10 -33.52
N THR A 19 -47.50 6.18 -32.56
CA THR A 19 -46.50 5.11 -32.47
C THR A 19 -46.71 4.06 -33.57
N SER A 20 -47.95 3.73 -33.92
CA SER A 20 -48.29 2.82 -35.02
C SER A 20 -47.90 3.43 -36.37
N ILE A 21 -48.20 4.72 -36.59
CA ILE A 21 -47.72 5.46 -37.78
C ILE A 21 -46.20 5.45 -37.83
N ALA A 22 -45.52 5.67 -36.70
CA ALA A 22 -44.06 5.69 -36.64
C ALA A 22 -43.43 4.32 -36.98
N ASN A 23 -44.00 3.23 -36.47
CA ASN A 23 -43.56 1.87 -36.80
C ASN A 23 -43.82 1.53 -38.27
N TYR A 24 -44.97 1.93 -38.82
CA TYR A 24 -45.30 1.72 -40.23
C TYR A 24 -44.32 2.43 -41.17
N LEU A 25 -43.98 3.69 -40.88
CA LEU A 25 -43.00 4.46 -41.65
C LEU A 25 -41.59 3.88 -41.56
N LYS A 26 -41.22 3.33 -40.39
CA LYS A 26 -39.92 2.66 -40.17
C LYS A 26 -39.81 1.36 -40.98
N ILE A 27 -40.86 0.54 -41.02
CA ILE A 27 -40.91 -0.70 -41.81
C ILE A 27 -40.81 -0.39 -43.32
N ARG A 28 -41.42 0.72 -43.77
CA ARG A 28 -41.39 1.17 -45.17
C ARG A 28 -40.13 1.95 -45.55
N GLY A 29 -39.13 2.04 -44.67
CA GLY A 29 -37.85 2.69 -44.96
C GLY A 29 -37.91 4.21 -45.11
N VAL A 30 -39.01 4.85 -44.72
CA VAL A 30 -39.15 6.31 -44.76
C VAL A 30 -38.33 6.89 -43.60
N ARG A 31 -37.17 7.50 -43.91
CA ARG A 31 -36.38 8.23 -42.92
C ARG A 31 -37.21 9.39 -42.38
N GLN A 32 -37.62 9.27 -41.13
CA GLN A 32 -38.22 10.39 -40.42
C GLN A 32 -37.16 11.48 -40.26
N SER A 33 -37.40 12.64 -40.89
CA SER A 33 -36.72 13.88 -40.53
C SER A 33 -36.81 14.03 -39.01
N GLY A 34 -35.66 14.11 -38.34
CA GLY A 34 -35.57 14.08 -36.89
C GLY A 34 -36.51 15.11 -36.25
N ARG A 35 -36.97 14.83 -35.02
CA ARG A 35 -37.81 15.73 -34.21
C ARG A 35 -37.28 17.17 -34.26
N SER A 36 -37.79 17.96 -35.21
CA SER A 36 -37.72 19.41 -35.16
C SER A 36 -38.77 19.81 -34.13
N GLY A 37 -38.36 19.78 -32.86
CA GLY A 37 -39.09 20.51 -31.83
C GLY A 37 -39.20 21.95 -32.31
N SER A 38 -40.40 22.53 -32.25
CA SER A 38 -40.62 23.93 -32.62
C SER A 38 -39.47 24.79 -32.10
N LEU A 39 -38.79 25.48 -33.00
CA LEU A 39 -37.75 26.42 -32.61
C LEU A 39 -38.41 27.43 -31.66
N LYS A 40 -38.00 27.44 -30.39
CA LYS A 40 -38.55 28.34 -29.36
C LYS A 40 -38.09 29.79 -29.54
N LEU A 41 -37.07 30.00 -30.39
CA LEU A 41 -36.50 31.30 -30.74
C LEU A 41 -36.48 31.46 -32.26
N THR A 42 -36.59 32.70 -32.74
CA THR A 42 -36.45 33.04 -34.16
C THR A 42 -34.99 32.93 -34.61
N GLU A 43 -34.78 32.95 -35.92
CA GLU A 43 -33.44 32.85 -36.52
C GLU A 43 -32.55 34.06 -36.13
N GLU A 44 -33.15 35.24 -36.00
CA GLU A 44 -32.48 36.45 -35.51
C GLU A 44 -32.06 36.28 -34.04
N GLN A 45 -32.94 35.76 -33.20
CA GLN A 45 -32.64 35.51 -31.77
C GLN A 45 -31.56 34.44 -31.59
N ILE A 46 -31.54 33.40 -32.42
CA ILE A 46 -30.49 32.38 -32.39
C ILE A 46 -29.13 32.96 -32.81
N THR A 47 -29.13 33.87 -33.78
CA THR A 47 -27.92 34.57 -34.22
C THR A 47 -27.37 35.47 -33.11
N GLU A 48 -28.25 36.21 -32.44
CA GLU A 48 -27.88 37.06 -31.30
C GLU A 48 -27.36 36.25 -30.11
N VAL A 49 -27.99 35.10 -29.81
CA VAL A 49 -27.48 34.16 -28.80
C VAL A 49 -26.06 33.69 -29.13
N CYS A 50 -25.77 33.39 -30.40
CA CYS A 50 -24.42 33.00 -30.82
C CYS A 50 -23.42 34.15 -30.67
N ARG A 51 -23.82 35.38 -31.03
CA ARG A 51 -23.00 36.59 -30.92
C ARG A 51 -22.64 36.88 -29.46
N ARG A 52 -23.62 36.99 -28.57
CA ARG A 52 -23.41 37.25 -27.12
C ARG A 52 -22.59 36.14 -26.44
N TYR A 53 -22.75 34.89 -26.89
CA TYR A 53 -21.93 33.79 -26.38
C TYR A 53 -20.44 33.91 -26.76
N VAL A 54 -20.14 34.35 -27.99
CA VAL A 54 -18.75 34.43 -28.51
C VAL A 54 -18.06 35.72 -28.10
N GLU A 55 -18.76 36.86 -28.22
CA GLU A 55 -18.18 38.20 -28.02
C GLU A 55 -18.23 38.63 -26.55
N GLU A 56 -19.38 38.45 -25.89
CA GLU A 56 -19.63 38.93 -24.53
C GLU A 56 -19.29 37.88 -23.45
N GLN A 57 -18.87 36.68 -23.87
CA GLN A 57 -18.57 35.52 -23.00
C GLN A 57 -19.71 35.13 -22.05
N GLU A 58 -20.96 35.40 -22.44
CA GLU A 58 -22.09 35.04 -21.61
C GLU A 58 -22.31 33.53 -21.55
N THR A 59 -22.74 33.05 -20.39
CA THR A 59 -23.00 31.62 -20.19
C THR A 59 -24.32 31.21 -20.85
N ALA A 60 -24.40 29.95 -21.28
CA ALA A 60 -25.66 29.37 -21.79
C ALA A 60 -26.82 29.46 -20.78
N ALA A 61 -26.52 29.57 -19.48
CA ALA A 61 -27.50 29.78 -18.42
C ALA A 61 -27.98 31.23 -18.34
N GLN A 62 -27.09 32.22 -18.51
CA GLN A 62 -27.47 33.64 -18.60
C GLN A 62 -28.32 33.89 -19.85
N LEU A 63 -27.86 33.43 -21.00
CA LEU A 63 -28.62 33.50 -22.26
C LEU A 63 -29.96 32.75 -22.16
N GLY A 64 -30.03 31.65 -21.41
CA GLY A 64 -31.29 30.98 -21.15
C GLY A 64 -32.30 31.86 -20.40
N ARG A 65 -31.84 32.59 -19.37
CA ARG A 65 -32.69 33.52 -18.61
C ARG A 65 -33.15 34.69 -19.46
N ASP A 66 -32.23 35.31 -20.21
CA ASP A 66 -32.51 36.49 -21.02
C ASP A 66 -33.48 36.20 -22.16
N PHE A 67 -33.32 35.05 -22.83
CA PHE A 67 -34.14 34.65 -23.97
C PHE A 67 -35.34 33.76 -23.56
N GLY A 68 -35.59 33.56 -22.27
CA GLY A 68 -36.75 32.80 -21.76
C GLY A 68 -36.74 31.31 -22.14
N VAL A 69 -35.56 30.71 -22.34
CA VAL A 69 -35.40 29.31 -22.74
C VAL A 69 -34.47 28.55 -21.81
N SER A 70 -34.55 27.22 -21.79
CA SER A 70 -33.67 26.41 -20.96
C SER A 70 -32.21 26.50 -21.44
N GLU A 71 -31.24 26.35 -20.53
CA GLU A 71 -29.81 26.25 -20.87
C GLU A 71 -29.57 25.16 -21.93
N ASN A 72 -30.28 24.04 -21.85
CA ASN A 72 -30.20 22.94 -22.81
C ASN A 72 -30.68 23.35 -24.22
N THR A 73 -31.60 24.29 -24.31
CA THR A 73 -32.11 24.86 -25.57
C THR A 73 -31.05 25.76 -26.21
N ILE A 74 -30.45 26.68 -25.45
CA ILE A 74 -29.31 27.50 -25.90
C ILE A 74 -28.14 26.61 -26.32
N ALA A 75 -27.81 25.60 -25.51
CA ALA A 75 -26.78 24.62 -25.78
C ALA A 75 -27.00 23.83 -27.09
N SER A 76 -28.26 23.60 -27.46
CA SER A 76 -28.63 22.95 -28.72
C SER A 76 -28.48 23.91 -29.91
N TYR A 77 -28.86 25.19 -29.75
CA TYR A 77 -28.68 26.22 -30.78
C TYR A 77 -27.19 26.47 -31.09
N LEU A 78 -26.37 26.64 -30.06
CA LEU A 78 -24.93 26.79 -30.20
C LEU A 78 -24.30 25.57 -30.91
N LYS A 79 -24.74 24.35 -30.54
CA LYS A 79 -24.26 23.11 -31.18
C LYS A 79 -24.66 23.03 -32.66
N ASN A 80 -25.90 23.37 -32.99
CA ASN A 80 -26.42 23.30 -34.35
C ASN A 80 -25.76 24.35 -35.27
N ARG A 81 -25.28 25.46 -34.71
CA ARG A 81 -24.50 26.50 -35.41
C ARG A 81 -23.00 26.23 -35.45
N GLY A 82 -22.54 25.08 -34.95
CA GLY A 82 -21.12 24.71 -34.94
C GLY A 82 -20.27 25.47 -33.91
N VAL A 83 -20.88 26.22 -32.99
CA VAL A 83 -20.16 26.90 -31.91
C VAL A 83 -19.67 25.85 -30.90
N LYS A 84 -18.35 25.66 -30.84
CA LYS A 84 -17.72 24.74 -29.90
C LYS A 84 -17.87 25.28 -28.48
N ARG A 85 -18.70 24.60 -27.69
CA ARG A 85 -18.80 24.86 -26.25
C ARG A 85 -17.62 24.21 -25.53
N PRO A 86 -17.03 24.87 -24.51
CA PRO A 86 -16.22 24.16 -23.52
C PRO A 86 -17.08 23.04 -22.95
N GLY A 87 -16.56 21.81 -22.96
CA GLY A 87 -17.33 20.64 -22.51
C GLY A 87 -17.82 20.80 -21.07
N LYS A 88 -18.80 19.97 -20.67
CA LYS A 88 -19.36 19.89 -19.30
C LYS A 88 -18.32 19.63 -18.18
N ILE A 89 -17.04 19.51 -18.54
CA ILE A 89 -15.86 19.44 -17.66
C ILE A 89 -15.13 20.78 -17.79
N GLY A 90 -15.75 21.89 -17.41
CA GLY A 90 -15.20 23.20 -17.78
C GLY A 90 -16.06 24.36 -17.38
N GLY A 91 -16.30 24.51 -16.07
CA GLY A 91 -16.53 25.87 -15.56
C GLY A 91 -15.35 26.75 -15.96
N ARG A 92 -15.60 28.07 -16.10
CA ARG A 92 -14.59 29.10 -16.38
C ARG A 92 -13.27 28.77 -15.65
N PRO A 93 -12.10 28.92 -16.30
CA PRO A 93 -10.82 28.66 -15.65
C PRO A 93 -10.80 29.34 -14.28
N LYS A 94 -10.64 28.54 -13.21
CA LYS A 94 -10.67 29.07 -11.83
C LYS A 94 -9.43 29.91 -11.49
N LEU A 95 -8.43 29.89 -12.36
CA LEU A 95 -7.18 30.64 -12.26
C LEU A 95 -6.90 31.27 -13.63
N THR A 96 -6.45 32.52 -13.63
CA THR A 96 -5.90 33.17 -14.82
C THR A 96 -4.51 32.63 -15.14
N GLU A 97 -4.01 32.94 -16.33
CA GLU A 97 -2.68 32.51 -16.77
C GLU A 97 -1.57 33.05 -15.86
N GLU A 98 -1.74 34.27 -15.35
CA GLU A 98 -0.84 34.91 -14.39
C GLU A 98 -0.85 34.20 -13.04
N GLN A 99 -2.03 33.82 -12.55
CA GLN A 99 -2.17 33.07 -11.30
C GLN A 99 -1.59 31.66 -11.42
N ILE A 100 -1.68 31.04 -12.61
CA ILE A 100 -1.07 29.74 -12.90
C ILE A 100 0.46 29.85 -12.88
N ALA A 101 1.02 30.90 -13.49
CA ALA A 101 2.46 31.15 -13.47
C ALA A 101 2.97 31.37 -12.04
N GLU A 102 2.23 32.16 -11.24
CA GLU A 102 2.51 32.39 -9.82
C GLU A 102 2.48 31.10 -9.00
N VAL A 103 1.45 30.26 -9.21
CA VAL A 103 1.33 28.94 -8.56
C VAL A 103 2.52 28.05 -8.90
N CYS A 104 2.95 28.01 -10.17
CA CYS A 104 4.12 27.24 -10.58
C CYS A 104 5.40 27.77 -9.93
N ARG A 105 5.58 29.09 -9.88
CA ARG A 105 6.75 29.72 -9.24
C ARG A 105 6.83 29.38 -7.76
N ARG A 106 5.78 29.65 -6.98
CA ARG A 106 5.73 29.34 -5.54
C ARG A 106 5.88 27.86 -5.24
N TYR A 107 5.37 27.00 -6.13
CA TYR A 107 5.52 25.56 -5.98
C TYR A 107 6.96 25.06 -6.20
N VAL A 108 7.74 25.71 -7.06
CA VAL A 108 9.10 25.28 -7.44
C VAL A 108 10.18 26.00 -6.62
N GLU A 109 10.00 27.29 -6.35
CA GLU A 109 11.00 28.14 -5.69
C GLU A 109 10.83 28.20 -4.18
N GLU A 110 9.59 28.13 -3.67
CA GLU A 110 9.27 28.31 -2.25
C GLU A 110 8.84 27.00 -1.55
N ASP A 111 8.87 25.86 -2.26
CA ASP A 111 8.44 24.54 -1.78
C ASP A 111 7.02 24.52 -1.15
N GLU A 112 6.16 25.48 -1.52
CA GLU A 112 4.81 25.56 -0.96
C GLU A 112 3.97 24.35 -1.36
N SER A 113 3.24 23.79 -0.39
CA SER A 113 2.42 22.63 -0.64
C SER A 113 1.14 22.98 -1.42
N GLN A 114 0.65 22.04 -2.25
CA GLN A 114 -0.59 22.22 -3.00
C GLN A 114 -1.80 22.65 -2.14
N PRO A 115 -1.97 22.18 -0.88
CA PRO A 115 -3.00 22.69 0.03
C PRO A 115 -2.82 24.15 0.48
N GLN A 116 -1.57 24.60 0.67
CA GLN A 116 -1.28 26.00 1.02
C GLN A 116 -1.59 26.91 -0.17
N LEU A 117 -1.13 26.53 -1.36
CA LEU A 117 -1.47 27.22 -2.62
C LEU A 117 -2.99 27.24 -2.85
N ALA A 118 -3.68 26.12 -2.62
CA ALA A 118 -5.14 26.07 -2.75
C ALA A 118 -5.84 27.11 -1.85
N LYS A 119 -5.37 27.25 -0.60
CA LYS A 119 -5.88 28.27 0.33
C LYS A 119 -5.54 29.70 -0.13
N ALA A 120 -4.30 29.93 -0.58
CA ALA A 120 -3.84 31.25 -1.01
C ALA A 120 -4.58 31.76 -2.25
N PHE A 121 -4.88 30.88 -3.20
CA PHE A 121 -5.56 31.22 -4.45
C PHE A 121 -7.08 30.98 -4.43
N GLY A 122 -7.65 30.58 -3.29
CA GLY A 122 -9.09 30.36 -3.15
C GLY A 122 -9.66 29.22 -4.01
N VAL A 123 -8.83 28.24 -4.37
CA VAL A 123 -9.20 27.12 -5.24
C VAL A 123 -9.04 25.77 -4.53
N SER A 124 -9.52 24.68 -5.13
CA SER A 124 -9.27 23.35 -4.58
C SER A 124 -7.84 22.89 -4.86
N ALA A 125 -7.30 22.04 -3.98
CA ALA A 125 -6.00 21.40 -4.19
C ALA A 125 -5.94 20.61 -5.52
N ASP A 126 -7.08 20.06 -5.97
CA ASP A 126 -7.18 19.41 -7.28
C ASP A 126 -7.03 20.39 -8.45
N THR A 127 -7.50 21.64 -8.32
CA THR A 127 -7.27 22.68 -9.33
C THR A 127 -5.80 23.01 -9.46
N ILE A 128 -5.10 23.19 -8.32
CA ILE A 128 -3.64 23.39 -8.28
C ILE A 128 -2.92 22.17 -8.88
N ALA A 129 -3.32 20.95 -8.52
CA ALA A 129 -2.70 19.73 -9.03
C ALA A 129 -2.87 19.55 -10.54
N ARG A 130 -4.01 19.97 -11.12
CA ARG A 130 -4.24 19.97 -12.57
C ARG A 130 -3.43 21.06 -13.27
N CYS A 131 -3.37 22.26 -12.68
CA CYS A 131 -2.56 23.38 -13.16
C CYS A 131 -1.08 22.98 -13.31
N LEU A 132 -0.48 22.46 -12.24
CA LEU A 132 0.91 21.99 -12.23
C LEU A 132 1.14 20.86 -13.24
N LYS A 133 0.21 19.90 -13.33
CA LYS A 133 0.28 18.79 -14.29
C LYS A 133 0.26 19.28 -15.75
N ASN A 134 -0.62 20.20 -16.08
CA ASN A 134 -0.77 20.73 -17.44
C ASN A 134 0.46 21.53 -17.89
N ARG A 135 1.23 22.08 -16.93
CA ARG A 135 2.51 22.77 -17.18
C ARG A 135 3.74 21.86 -17.14
N GLY A 136 3.54 20.54 -16.98
CA GLY A 136 4.65 19.59 -16.90
C GLY A 136 5.47 19.68 -15.63
N VAL A 137 5.01 20.41 -14.60
CA VAL A 137 5.70 20.51 -13.32
C VAL A 137 5.57 19.18 -12.59
N LYS A 138 6.69 18.51 -12.34
CA LYS A 138 6.72 17.24 -11.60
C LYS A 138 6.22 17.50 -10.19
N ARG A 139 5.31 16.64 -9.73
CA ARG A 139 4.82 16.70 -8.35
C ARG A 139 6.00 16.48 -7.41
N LEU A 140 6.36 17.50 -6.63
CA LEU A 140 6.99 17.31 -5.34
C LEU A 140 6.08 16.33 -4.60
N GLY A 141 6.60 15.12 -4.33
CA GLY A 141 5.84 14.05 -3.71
C GLY A 141 5.17 14.58 -2.44
N LYS A 142 4.02 14.02 -2.06
CA LYS A 142 3.31 14.41 -0.83
C LYS A 142 4.32 14.53 0.32
N SER A 143 4.62 15.75 0.77
CA SER A 143 5.37 15.96 2.01
C SER A 143 4.65 15.12 3.06
N PRO A 144 5.31 14.10 3.61
CA PRO A 144 4.67 13.19 4.53
C PRO A 144 4.12 14.02 5.68
N ARG A 145 2.82 13.89 6.01
CA ARG A 145 2.30 14.47 7.24
C ARG A 145 3.09 13.83 8.38
N LEU A 146 4.10 14.53 8.87
CA LEU A 146 4.93 14.08 9.97
C LEU A 146 4.02 14.07 11.21
N LYS A 147 3.61 12.87 11.65
CA LYS A 147 2.89 12.68 12.92
C LYS A 147 3.72 13.08 14.14
N LEU A 148 5.04 13.07 14.03
CA LEU A 148 5.99 13.40 15.09
C LEU A 148 6.71 14.72 14.78
N LYS A 149 7.08 15.46 15.82
CA LYS A 149 7.86 16.70 15.70
C LYS A 149 9.30 16.42 15.26
N ALA A 150 9.99 17.44 14.75
CA ALA A 150 11.36 17.32 14.25
C ALA A 150 12.34 16.78 15.31
N GLU A 151 12.15 17.16 16.58
CA GLU A 151 12.98 16.70 17.70
C GLU A 151 12.83 15.20 17.95
N GLN A 152 11.59 14.70 17.87
CA GLN A 152 11.30 13.27 18.02
C GLN A 152 11.85 12.45 16.85
N ILE A 153 11.85 13.02 15.64
CA ILE A 153 12.44 12.39 14.47
C ILE A 153 13.97 12.32 14.61
N ALA A 154 14.62 13.40 15.07
CA ALA A 154 16.05 13.42 15.36
C ALA A 154 16.42 12.38 16.43
N GLU A 155 15.60 12.23 17.47
CA GLU A 155 15.80 11.21 18.50
C GLU A 155 15.62 9.79 17.95
N ILE A 156 14.62 9.55 17.10
CA ILE A 156 14.44 8.27 16.41
C ILE A 156 15.67 7.93 15.56
N CYS A 157 16.19 8.89 14.80
CA CYS A 157 17.40 8.72 13.99
C CYS A 157 18.62 8.41 14.85
N SER A 158 18.84 9.18 15.93
CA SER A 158 19.95 8.96 16.85
C SER A 158 19.90 7.58 17.52
N ARG A 159 18.73 7.17 18.02
CA ARG A 159 18.55 5.85 18.63
C ARG A 159 18.72 4.72 17.62
N TYR A 160 18.23 4.88 16.39
CA TYR A 160 18.41 3.89 15.33
C TYR A 160 19.87 3.75 14.90
N ILE A 161 20.60 4.87 14.74
CA ILE A 161 22.06 4.86 14.46
C ILE A 161 22.82 4.20 15.62
N SER A 162 22.35 4.40 16.85
CA SER A 162 22.89 3.74 18.06
C SER A 162 22.50 2.26 18.15
N GLY A 163 21.75 1.72 17.19
CA GLY A 163 21.41 0.30 17.08
C GLY A 163 20.04 -0.11 17.62
N ALA A 164 19.16 0.84 17.97
CA ALA A 164 17.80 0.53 18.41
C ALA A 164 16.95 -0.09 17.28
N HIS A 165 16.12 -1.07 17.62
CA HIS A 165 15.28 -1.75 16.64
C HIS A 165 14.07 -0.90 16.23
N ILE A 166 13.69 -0.94 14.95
CA ILE A 166 12.52 -0.19 14.42
C ILE A 166 11.24 -0.50 15.20
N GLY A 167 11.02 -1.75 15.59
CA GLY A 167 9.87 -2.17 16.42
C GLY A 167 9.94 -1.69 17.88
N GLU A 168 11.13 -1.45 18.43
CA GLU A 168 11.27 -0.82 19.76
C GLU A 168 10.98 0.67 19.67
N LEU A 169 11.48 1.34 18.63
CA LEU A 169 11.18 2.73 18.34
C LEU A 169 9.69 2.93 18.06
N ALA A 170 9.06 2.05 17.30
CA ALA A 170 7.62 2.07 17.04
C ALA A 170 6.80 2.05 18.34
N ARG A 171 7.16 1.16 19.27
CA ARG A 171 6.51 1.06 20.59
C ARG A 171 6.79 2.29 21.46
N ALA A 172 8.03 2.75 21.52
CA ALA A 172 8.44 3.90 22.34
C ALA A 172 7.75 5.21 21.91
N PHE A 173 7.55 5.40 20.60
CA PHE A 173 6.94 6.61 20.04
C PHE A 173 5.46 6.46 19.66
N GLY A 174 4.84 5.31 19.95
CA GLY A 174 3.40 5.07 19.68
C GLY A 174 3.02 5.12 18.20
N VAL A 175 3.95 4.79 17.30
CA VAL A 175 3.75 4.83 15.84
C VAL A 175 4.01 3.48 15.21
N SER A 176 3.55 3.27 13.97
CA SER A 176 3.83 2.03 13.26
C SER A 176 5.29 1.95 12.80
N GLU A 177 5.81 0.72 12.65
CA GLU A 177 7.16 0.47 12.11
C GLU A 177 7.37 1.11 10.74
N ASN A 178 6.35 1.09 9.87
CA ASN A 178 6.37 1.78 8.58
C ASN A 178 6.52 3.30 8.70
N THR A 179 6.02 3.88 9.79
CA THR A 179 6.14 5.32 10.06
C THR A 179 7.57 5.66 10.48
N ILE A 180 8.18 4.85 11.35
CA ILE A 180 9.61 4.96 11.72
C ILE A 180 10.51 4.79 10.50
N ALA A 181 10.30 3.74 9.70
CA ALA A 181 11.08 3.50 8.50
C ALA A 181 10.99 4.68 7.51
N ARG A 182 9.80 5.27 7.38
CA ARG A 182 9.60 6.47 6.58
C ARG A 182 10.40 7.66 7.14
N TYR A 183 10.42 7.89 8.45
CA TYR A 183 11.20 8.98 9.05
C TYR A 183 12.70 8.81 8.83
N LEU A 184 13.22 7.61 9.05
CA LEU A 184 14.63 7.31 8.79
C LEU A 184 15.00 7.60 7.33
N LYS A 185 14.15 7.20 6.38
CA LYS A 185 14.36 7.47 4.95
C LYS A 185 14.31 8.96 4.59
N ILE A 186 13.40 9.73 5.20
CA ILE A 186 13.31 11.19 4.98
C ILE A 186 14.55 11.88 5.53
N SER A 187 15.05 11.42 6.68
CA SER A 187 16.25 11.94 7.32
C SER A 187 17.57 11.45 6.68
N GLY A 188 17.50 10.78 5.53
CA GLY A 188 18.69 10.30 4.80
C GLY A 188 19.40 9.11 5.45
N VAL A 189 18.79 8.46 6.44
CA VAL A 189 19.35 7.27 7.09
C VAL A 189 19.01 6.05 6.24
N GLU A 190 20.03 5.35 5.73
CA GLU A 190 19.85 4.12 5.00
C GLU A 190 19.21 3.05 5.89
N LEU A 191 18.03 2.58 5.47
CA LEU A 191 17.38 1.45 6.08
C LEU A 191 18.18 0.20 5.70
N SER A 192 18.86 -0.39 6.69
CA SER A 192 19.49 -1.69 6.49
C SER A 192 18.39 -2.69 6.14
N GLU A 193 18.54 -3.41 5.02
CA GLU A 193 17.49 -4.27 4.43
C GLU A 193 16.93 -5.33 5.40
N ARG A 194 17.64 -5.61 6.49
CA ARG A 194 17.11 -6.10 7.77
C ARG A 194 18.15 -5.83 8.85
N PRO A 195 17.84 -5.12 9.95
CA PRO A 195 18.77 -5.02 11.06
C PRO A 195 18.99 -6.42 11.61
N THR A 196 20.24 -6.85 11.51
CA THR A 196 20.75 -7.97 12.26
C THR A 196 21.35 -7.42 13.53
N LEU A 197 21.38 -8.25 14.58
CA LEU A 197 21.94 -7.88 15.88
C LEU A 197 23.24 -7.10 15.68
N ASN A 198 23.37 -5.96 16.37
CA ASN A 198 24.60 -5.18 16.32
C ASN A 198 25.77 -6.00 16.87
N GLU A 199 27.01 -5.61 16.56
CA GLU A 199 28.20 -6.39 16.97
C GLU A 199 28.29 -6.58 18.48
N GLN A 200 27.83 -5.60 19.27
CA GLN A 200 27.78 -5.69 20.73
C GLN A 200 26.79 -6.74 21.22
N GLN A 201 25.60 -6.82 20.62
CA GLN A 201 24.57 -7.82 20.91
C GLN A 201 25.01 -9.21 20.44
N VAL A 202 25.75 -9.30 19.33
CA VAL A 202 26.37 -10.57 18.90
C VAL A 202 27.45 -11.00 19.90
N ALA A 203 28.32 -10.09 20.33
CA ALA A 203 29.35 -10.38 21.34
C ALA A 203 28.75 -10.81 22.69
N GLU A 204 27.67 -10.15 23.12
CA GLU A 204 26.94 -10.54 24.33
C GLU A 204 26.24 -11.90 24.16
N MET A 205 25.65 -12.16 23.00
CA MET A 205 25.04 -13.45 22.68
C MET A 205 26.08 -14.58 22.66
N CYS A 206 27.27 -14.35 22.11
CA CYS A 206 28.39 -15.28 22.15
C CYS A 206 28.80 -15.57 23.59
N ARG A 207 29.03 -14.52 24.40
CA ARG A 207 29.36 -14.66 25.83
C ARG A 207 28.32 -15.46 26.60
N ARG A 208 27.03 -15.16 26.42
CA ARG A 208 25.94 -15.90 27.08
C ARG A 208 25.85 -17.34 26.62
N TYR A 209 26.06 -17.60 25.33
CA TYR A 209 26.08 -18.96 24.79
C TYR A 209 27.24 -19.79 25.35
N GLU A 210 28.43 -19.20 25.45
CA GLU A 210 29.63 -19.79 26.06
C GLU A 210 29.47 -20.01 27.57
N ALA A 211 28.82 -19.06 28.26
CA ALA A 211 28.44 -19.18 29.68
C ALA A 211 27.37 -20.26 29.94
N GLY A 212 26.77 -20.81 28.88
CA GLY A 212 25.94 -22.00 28.98
C GLY A 212 24.47 -21.82 28.61
N ASP A 213 24.01 -20.61 28.26
CA ASP A 213 22.62 -20.39 27.84
C ASP A 213 22.27 -21.22 26.59
N SER A 214 21.04 -21.75 26.53
CA SER A 214 20.57 -22.52 25.37
C SER A 214 20.21 -21.60 24.21
N LEU A 215 20.27 -22.14 22.99
CA LEU A 215 19.81 -21.41 21.80
C LEU A 215 18.35 -20.96 21.93
N ASP A 216 17.49 -21.77 22.56
CA ASP A 216 16.09 -21.44 22.83
C ASP A 216 15.92 -20.28 23.80
N ARG A 217 16.76 -20.21 24.84
CA ARG A 217 16.73 -19.11 25.81
C ARG A 217 17.17 -17.81 25.16
N LEU A 218 18.22 -17.87 24.33
CA LEU A 218 18.69 -16.75 23.53
C LEU A 218 17.63 -16.32 22.49
N ALA A 219 16.95 -17.27 21.84
CA ALA A 219 15.89 -16.97 20.88
C ALA A 219 14.75 -16.18 21.52
N LYS A 220 14.33 -16.58 22.73
CA LYS A 220 13.31 -15.87 23.51
C LYS A 220 13.79 -14.50 23.99
N SER A 221 15.02 -14.38 24.48
CA SER A 221 15.53 -13.11 25.03
C SER A 221 15.74 -12.04 23.95
N TYR A 222 16.16 -12.44 22.76
CA TYR A 222 16.39 -11.52 21.65
C TYR A 222 15.20 -11.41 20.68
N GLY A 223 14.15 -12.23 20.84
CA GLY A 223 13.00 -12.25 19.93
C GLY A 223 13.35 -12.71 18.51
N ILE A 224 14.36 -13.57 18.37
CA ILE A 224 14.95 -13.97 17.09
C ILE A 224 14.83 -15.49 16.91
N SER A 225 14.64 -15.94 15.67
CA SER A 225 14.56 -17.36 15.37
C SER A 225 15.87 -18.11 15.69
N LEU A 226 15.72 -19.37 16.14
CA LEU A 226 16.84 -20.28 16.43
C LEU A 226 17.85 -20.38 15.30
N ASN A 227 17.38 -20.43 14.05
CA ASN A 227 18.25 -20.53 12.88
C ASN A 227 19.08 -19.27 12.66
N LYS A 228 18.52 -18.09 12.96
CA LYS A 228 19.23 -16.81 12.85
C LYS A 228 20.28 -16.67 13.94
N ILE A 229 20.01 -17.15 15.16
CA ILE A 229 21.02 -17.26 16.23
C ILE A 229 22.13 -18.23 15.86
N LYS A 230 21.81 -19.44 15.38
CA LYS A 230 22.82 -20.42 14.93
C LYS A 230 23.73 -19.84 13.85
N HIS A 231 23.14 -19.18 12.86
CA HIS A 231 23.92 -18.54 11.80
C HIS A 231 24.82 -17.45 12.37
N ARG A 232 24.32 -16.61 13.29
CA ARG A 232 25.08 -15.51 13.88
C ARG A 232 26.24 -15.98 14.75
N LEU A 233 26.02 -16.98 15.61
CA LEU A 233 27.09 -17.61 16.39
C LEU A 233 28.16 -18.22 15.48
N LYS A 234 27.76 -18.89 14.39
CA LYS A 234 28.70 -19.46 13.41
C LYS A 234 29.50 -18.39 12.67
N THR A 235 28.85 -17.31 12.23
CA THR A 235 29.52 -16.18 11.55
C THR A 235 30.46 -15.42 12.49
N ALA A 236 30.12 -15.34 13.78
CA ALA A 236 30.96 -14.73 14.82
C ALA A 236 32.13 -15.63 15.27
N GLY A 237 32.30 -16.82 14.67
CA GLY A 237 33.39 -17.75 14.99
C GLY A 237 33.15 -18.64 16.22
N THR A 238 31.98 -18.56 16.86
CA THR A 238 31.65 -19.42 17.99
C THR A 238 31.38 -20.85 17.52
N LYS A 239 32.12 -21.82 18.07
CA LYS A 239 31.87 -23.25 17.83
C LYS A 239 30.53 -23.63 18.46
N LEU A 240 29.57 -24.02 17.62
CA LEU A 240 28.29 -24.51 18.10
C LEU A 240 28.49 -25.82 18.86
N ARG A 241 27.95 -25.88 20.08
CA ARG A 241 28.04 -27.07 20.92
C ARG A 241 27.48 -28.28 20.19
N GLY A 242 28.31 -29.32 20.08
CA GLY A 242 27.97 -30.59 19.46
C GLY A 242 26.77 -31.26 20.14
N ARG A 243 26.18 -32.26 19.48
CA ARG A 243 25.06 -33.04 20.06
C ARG A 243 25.43 -33.68 21.41
N ILE A 244 26.71 -34.00 21.61
CA ILE A 244 27.29 -34.54 22.85
C ILE A 244 27.64 -33.43 23.87
N GLU A 245 28.13 -32.26 23.44
CA GLU A 245 28.41 -31.13 24.36
C GLU A 245 27.13 -30.44 24.88
N ARG A 246 25.98 -30.68 24.24
CA ARG A 246 24.67 -30.32 24.83
C ARG A 246 24.33 -31.18 26.06
N PHE A 247 24.93 -32.36 26.15
CA PHE A 247 24.71 -33.38 27.17
C PHE A 247 25.59 -33.19 28.41
N SER A 248 26.80 -32.60 28.27
CA SER A 248 27.71 -32.28 29.38
C SER A 248 27.15 -31.31 30.42
N ARG A 249 25.95 -30.77 30.17
CA ARG A 249 25.18 -29.97 31.13
C ARG A 249 24.49 -30.83 32.21
N TRP A 250 24.32 -32.13 31.98
CA TRP A 250 23.58 -33.05 32.88
C TRP A 250 24.35 -34.30 33.27
N LEU A 251 25.43 -34.65 32.56
CA LEU A 251 26.28 -35.79 32.89
C LEU A 251 27.73 -35.44 32.54
N LYS A 252 28.66 -35.57 33.50
CA LYS A 252 30.09 -35.33 33.25
C LYS A 252 30.61 -36.36 32.25
N ARG A 253 31.69 -36.02 31.54
CA ARG A 253 32.30 -36.91 30.52
C ARG A 253 32.61 -38.30 31.10
N ASP A 254 33.04 -38.36 32.36
CA ASP A 254 33.42 -39.61 33.03
C ASP A 254 32.21 -40.50 33.33
N GLU A 255 31.10 -39.90 33.79
CA GLU A 255 29.83 -40.59 34.02
C GLU A 255 29.22 -41.12 32.71
N TRP A 256 29.37 -40.38 31.60
CA TRP A 256 28.95 -40.87 30.29
C TRP A 256 29.77 -42.06 29.80
N MET A 257 31.09 -42.03 30.03
CA MET A 257 31.98 -43.15 29.69
C MET A 257 31.64 -44.38 30.54
N GLU A 258 31.30 -44.19 31.81
CA GLU A 258 30.87 -45.27 32.70
C GLU A 258 29.53 -45.87 32.27
N ILE A 259 28.54 -45.06 31.86
CA ILE A 259 27.28 -45.55 31.27
C ILE A 259 27.57 -46.39 30.02
N CYS A 260 28.46 -45.92 29.13
CA CYS A 260 28.82 -46.67 27.93
C CYS A 260 29.49 -48.01 28.27
N ARG A 261 30.40 -48.02 29.24
CA ARG A 261 31.12 -49.21 29.69
C ARG A 261 30.16 -50.24 30.28
N ARG A 262 29.32 -49.84 31.22
CA ARG A 262 28.37 -50.74 31.90
C ARG A 262 27.29 -51.28 30.96
N TYR A 263 26.84 -50.47 30.01
CA TYR A 263 25.95 -50.93 28.94
C TYR A 263 26.59 -52.02 28.06
N GLN A 264 27.89 -51.87 27.75
CA GLN A 264 28.65 -52.89 27.00
C GLN A 264 28.92 -54.16 27.82
N GLU A 265 29.06 -54.04 29.15
CA GLU A 265 29.21 -55.16 30.09
C GLU A 265 27.92 -55.95 30.31
N GLY A 266 26.77 -55.44 29.86
CA GLY A 266 25.50 -56.15 29.88
C GLY A 266 24.42 -55.55 30.78
N GLU A 267 24.67 -54.42 31.43
CA GLU A 267 23.71 -53.76 32.32
C GLU A 267 22.57 -53.10 31.52
N ASP A 268 21.33 -53.19 32.00
CA ASP A 268 20.15 -52.72 31.28
C ASP A 268 20.00 -51.18 31.28
N ILE A 269 19.33 -50.62 30.26
CA ILE A 269 19.10 -49.17 30.16
C ILE A 269 18.31 -48.65 31.36
N ASP A 270 17.35 -49.41 31.88
CA ASP A 270 16.54 -49.00 33.03
C ASP A 270 17.35 -49.06 34.35
N GLN A 271 18.27 -50.03 34.47
CA GLN A 271 19.20 -50.11 35.61
C GLN A 271 20.21 -48.96 35.61
N LEU A 272 20.74 -48.62 34.43
CA LEU A 272 21.61 -47.46 34.25
C LEU A 272 20.86 -46.15 34.53
N ALA A 273 19.60 -46.07 34.11
CA ALA A 273 18.73 -44.92 34.39
C ALA A 273 18.51 -44.70 35.89
N GLU A 274 18.26 -45.79 36.62
CA GLU A 274 18.08 -45.75 38.07
C GLU A 274 19.37 -45.37 38.80
N TYR A 275 20.51 -45.99 38.44
CA TYR A 275 21.81 -45.74 39.06
C TYR A 275 22.29 -44.29 38.87
N PHE A 276 22.21 -43.79 37.63
CA PHE A 276 22.64 -42.43 37.30
C PHE A 276 21.55 -41.38 37.55
N LYS A 277 20.34 -41.79 37.97
CA LYS A 277 19.16 -40.93 38.14
C LYS A 277 18.83 -40.12 36.87
N VAL A 278 18.99 -40.75 35.72
CA VAL A 278 18.72 -40.16 34.40
C VAL A 278 17.55 -40.88 33.75
N ASN A 279 16.73 -40.17 32.98
CA ASN A 279 15.60 -40.80 32.28
C ASN A 279 16.10 -41.90 31.29
N PRO A 280 15.54 -43.13 31.31
CA PRO A 280 15.98 -44.23 30.43
C PRO A 280 15.91 -43.89 28.94
N ARG A 281 14.88 -43.14 28.50
CA ARG A 281 14.77 -42.67 27.10
C ARG A 281 15.90 -41.74 26.71
N THR A 282 16.46 -41.02 27.68
CA THR A 282 17.62 -40.16 27.46
C THR A 282 18.86 -41.02 27.22
N ILE A 283 19.13 -42.00 28.08
CA ILE A 283 20.26 -42.94 27.89
C ILE A 283 20.15 -43.65 26.53
N LYS A 284 18.99 -44.22 26.19
CA LYS A 284 18.74 -44.89 24.90
C LYS A 284 19.01 -43.98 23.69
N ARG A 285 18.46 -42.76 23.70
CA ARG A 285 18.66 -41.78 22.61
C ARG A 285 20.13 -41.40 22.44
N HIS A 286 20.89 -41.37 23.53
CA HIS A 286 22.29 -40.97 23.53
C HIS A 286 23.24 -42.11 23.15
N LEU A 287 22.95 -43.35 23.54
CA LEU A 287 23.67 -44.54 23.04
C LEU A 287 23.55 -44.62 21.50
N LYS A 288 22.33 -44.40 20.97
CA LYS A 288 22.05 -44.29 19.52
C LYS A 288 22.82 -43.15 18.83
N ALA A 289 23.06 -42.04 19.55
CA ALA A 289 23.74 -40.86 18.99
C ALA A 289 25.27 -40.89 19.16
N GLY A 290 25.80 -41.67 20.11
CA GLY A 290 27.22 -41.82 20.42
C GLY A 290 27.92 -42.93 19.63
N SER A 291 27.27 -43.49 18.62
CA SER A 291 27.77 -44.62 17.81
C SER A 291 28.02 -45.91 18.61
N VAL A 292 27.42 -46.04 19.81
CA VAL A 292 27.43 -47.30 20.56
C VAL A 292 26.35 -48.20 19.98
N MET A 293 26.71 -49.41 19.55
CA MET A 293 25.76 -50.37 19.00
C MET A 293 24.74 -50.75 20.07
N LEU A 294 23.46 -50.43 19.82
CA LEU A 294 22.38 -50.88 20.69
C LEU A 294 22.28 -52.41 20.62
N ARG A 295 22.07 -53.05 21.77
CA ARG A 295 21.79 -54.48 21.89
C ARG A 295 20.44 -54.79 21.26
N GLU A 296 20.24 -56.03 20.82
CA GLU A 296 19.02 -56.43 20.09
C GLU A 296 17.73 -56.13 20.86
N ALA A 297 17.71 -56.30 22.19
CA ALA A 297 16.58 -55.96 23.04
C ALA A 297 16.22 -54.46 23.08
N ASP A 298 17.18 -53.59 22.77
CA ASP A 298 17.04 -52.13 22.82
C ASP A 298 16.87 -51.49 21.44
N ARG A 299 17.07 -52.26 20.36
CA ARG A 299 16.81 -51.79 19.00
C ARG A 299 15.30 -51.63 18.87
N ASP A 300 14.87 -50.45 18.43
CA ASP A 300 13.46 -50.24 18.09
C ASP A 300 13.10 -51.30 17.04
N GLU A 301 12.18 -52.23 17.35
CA GLU A 301 11.59 -53.13 16.35
C GLU A 301 11.18 -52.26 15.17
N ALA A 302 11.63 -52.61 13.97
CA ALA A 302 11.33 -51.87 12.76
C ALA A 302 9.81 -51.94 12.48
N GLY A 303 9.08 -51.02 13.09
CA GLY A 303 7.63 -50.90 13.03
C GLY A 303 7.21 -49.55 12.47
N THR A 304 6.89 -49.59 11.17
CA THR A 304 5.87 -48.79 10.48
C THR A 304 6.10 -47.29 10.23
N ALA A 305 6.28 -46.99 8.93
CA ALA A 305 5.83 -45.83 8.13
C ALA A 305 6.00 -44.40 8.68
#